data_AF-A0A7S4JWT9-F1
#
_entry.id   AF-A0A7S4JWT9-F1
#
_cell.length_a   1.000
_cell.length_b   1.000
_cell.length_c   1.000
_cell.angle_alpha   90.00
_cell.angle_beta   90.00
_cell.angle_gamma   90.00
#
_symmetry.space_group_name_H-M   'P 1'
#
loop_
_entity.id
_entity.type
_entity.pdbx_description
1 polymer ?
#
loop_
_entity_poly.entity_id
_entity_poly.type
_entity_poly.pdbx_seq_one_letter_code
_entity_poly.pdbx_strand_id
1 'polypeptide(L)'
;MVRGDMTDANVRKFFDPLGVVVVEAKRKDVNGQCTKKDGDCRGKEIRDSRYNDMKTSMYLLGNAFRINQQKAPDNLPTVKAAKAFFKEMDAVEKSVNGKKPKKSDPVSVGHYAAALDILDQYLDLVELPPTESGHYDREFDTLVGETSRIM
;
A
#
# COMPACT_ATOMS: atom_id res chain seq x y z
N MET A 1 -4.31 -17.63 -12.22
CA MET A 1 -3.56 -17.05 -13.35
C MET A 1 -3.75 -15.54 -13.32
N VAL A 2 -2.71 -14.79 -12.97
CA VAL A 2 -2.75 -13.32 -12.93
C VAL A 2 -3.01 -12.83 -14.36
N ARG A 3 -4.18 -12.24 -14.59
CA ARG A 3 -4.49 -11.58 -15.86
C ARG A 3 -3.64 -10.31 -15.84
N GLY A 4 -2.54 -10.27 -16.59
CA GLY A 4 -1.61 -9.13 -16.68
C GLY A 4 -2.24 -7.91 -17.35
N ASP A 5 -3.43 -7.50 -16.91
CA ASP A 5 -4.19 -6.38 -17.42
C ASP A 5 -3.81 -5.12 -16.65
N MET A 6 -2.89 -4.35 -17.21
CA MET A 6 -2.45 -3.08 -16.66
C MET A 6 -3.47 -1.96 -16.88
N THR A 7 -4.56 -2.24 -17.62
CA THR A 7 -5.67 -1.30 -17.82
C THR A 7 -6.75 -1.41 -16.75
N ASP A 8 -6.68 -2.44 -15.90
CA ASP A 8 -7.64 -2.70 -14.83
C ASP A 8 -7.74 -1.51 -13.85
N ALA A 9 -8.97 -1.14 -13.49
CA ALA A 9 -9.23 0.03 -12.66
C ALA A 9 -8.68 -0.12 -11.24
N ASN A 10 -8.67 -1.33 -10.67
CA ASN A 10 -8.15 -1.58 -9.33
C ASN A 10 -6.62 -1.52 -9.32
N VAL A 11 -5.97 -2.10 -10.34
CA VAL A 11 -4.51 -2.02 -10.52
C VAL A 11 -4.08 -0.56 -10.68
N ARG A 12 -4.78 0.22 -11.52
CA ARG A 12 -4.49 1.64 -11.70
C ARG A 12 -4.71 2.45 -10.42
N LYS A 13 -5.80 2.19 -9.69
CA LYS A 13 -6.10 2.86 -8.42
C LYS A 13 -5.05 2.56 -7.34
N PHE A 14 -4.45 1.36 -7.34
CA PHE A 14 -3.38 1.00 -6.40
C PHE A 14 -2.12 1.87 -6.60
N PHE A 15 -1.79 2.19 -7.85
CA PHE A 15 -0.61 2.98 -8.23
C PHE A 15 -0.90 4.48 -8.43
N ASP A 16 -2.13 4.95 -8.21
CA ASP A 16 -2.52 6.35 -8.46
C ASP A 16 -2.03 7.27 -7.32
N PRO A 17 -1.00 8.13 -7.55
CA PRO A 17 -0.46 9.03 -6.52
C PRO A 17 -1.36 10.23 -6.24
N LEU A 18 -2.41 10.43 -7.05
CA LEU A 18 -3.40 11.48 -6.89
C LEU A 18 -4.77 10.91 -6.48
N GLY A 19 -4.80 9.64 -6.09
CA GLY A 19 -6.01 8.91 -5.73
C GLY A 19 -6.75 9.59 -4.60
N VAL A 20 -7.93 10.14 -4.91
CA VAL A 20 -8.81 10.73 -3.90
C VAL A 20 -9.58 9.61 -3.23
N VAL A 21 -9.38 9.45 -1.91
CA VAL A 21 -10.24 8.60 -1.09
C VAL A 21 -11.33 9.47 -0.48
N VAL A 22 -12.58 9.18 -0.84
CA VAL A 22 -13.74 9.80 -0.21
C VAL A 22 -14.11 8.92 0.97
N VAL A 23 -13.96 9.46 2.19
CA VAL A 23 -14.42 8.81 3.41
C VAL A 23 -15.70 9.51 3.84
N GLU A 24 -16.75 8.74 4.07
CA GLU A 24 -17.96 9.25 4.71
C GLU A 24 -17.62 9.66 6.15
N ALA A 25 -17.80 10.93 6.48
CA ALA A 25 -17.49 11.42 7.81
C ALA A 25 -18.47 10.81 8.82
N LYS A 26 -17.95 10.07 9.80
CA LYS A 26 -18.76 9.52 10.91
C LYS A 26 -19.41 10.60 11.78
N ARG A 27 -18.84 11.82 11.79
CA ARG A 27 -19.33 12.97 12.56
C ARG A 27 -19.78 14.08 11.61
N LYS A 28 -21.09 14.38 11.65
CA LYS A 28 -21.76 15.40 10.81
C LYS A 28 -21.50 16.84 11.27
N ASP A 29 -20.72 17.00 12.34
CA ASP A 29 -20.54 18.20 13.15
C ASP A 29 -19.16 18.87 13.00
N VAL A 30 -18.26 18.33 12.17
CA VAL A 30 -16.96 18.96 11.90
C VAL A 30 -17.11 20.08 10.87
N ASN A 31 -17.13 21.33 11.34
CA ASN A 31 -17.14 22.54 10.52
C ASN A 31 -15.91 22.55 9.57
N GLY A 32 -16.14 22.57 8.25
CA GLY A 32 -15.10 22.66 7.21
C GLY A 32 -14.99 21.45 6.27
N GLN A 33 -15.58 20.29 6.62
CA GLN A 33 -15.51 19.06 5.80
C GLN A 33 -16.85 18.64 5.14
N CYS A 34 -17.94 19.37 5.39
CA CYS A 34 -19.25 19.06 4.82
C CYS A 34 -19.57 20.03 3.68
N THR A 35 -19.59 19.55 2.44
CA THR A 35 -20.19 20.31 1.32
C THR A 35 -21.69 20.32 1.51
N LYS A 36 -22.25 21.44 1.99
CA LYS A 36 -23.68 21.66 2.15
C LYS A 36 -24.38 21.61 0.79
N LYS A 37 -24.82 20.42 0.36
CA LYS A 37 -25.87 20.27 -0.65
C LYS A 37 -26.67 18.95 -0.54
N ASP A 38 -26.07 17.85 -0.07
CA ASP A 38 -26.75 16.54 -0.05
C ASP A 38 -26.75 15.81 1.31
N GLY A 39 -26.39 16.46 2.42
CA GLY A 39 -26.40 15.82 3.75
C GLY A 39 -25.28 14.81 4.02
N ASP A 40 -24.51 14.43 2.98
CA ASP A 40 -23.29 13.64 3.08
C ASP A 40 -22.09 14.53 3.41
N CYS A 41 -21.54 14.39 4.61
CA CYS A 41 -20.24 14.96 4.96
C CYS A 41 -19.15 14.10 4.34
N ARG A 42 -18.61 14.52 3.20
CA ARG A 42 -17.55 13.82 2.47
C ARG A 42 -16.21 14.48 2.76
N GLY A 43 -15.40 13.85 3.61
CA GLY A 43 -14.00 14.23 3.76
C GLY A 43 -13.25 13.87 2.47
N LYS A 44 -12.71 14.88 1.77
CA LYS A 44 -11.82 14.66 0.63
C LYS A 44 -10.38 14.64 1.15
N GLU A 45 -9.83 13.46 1.40
CA GLU A 45 -8.41 13.31 1.65
C GLU A 45 -7.69 13.04 0.33
N ILE A 46 -6.71 13.88 0.00
CA ILE A 46 -5.74 13.59 -1.05
C ILE A 46 -4.73 12.66 -0.41
N ARG A 47 -4.71 11.40 -0.86
CA ARG A 47 -3.73 10.41 -0.41
C ARG A 47 -2.69 10.21 -1.47
N ASP A 48 -1.50 9.85 -1.01
CA ASP A 48 -0.50 9.24 -1.89
C ASP A 48 -0.99 7.85 -2.32
N SER A 49 -0.34 7.24 -3.32
CA SER A 49 -0.77 5.94 -3.84
C SER A 49 -0.71 4.86 -2.75
N ARG A 50 -1.57 3.85 -2.82
CA ARG A 50 -1.52 2.69 -1.91
C ARG A 50 -0.17 1.99 -1.97
N TYR A 51 0.45 2.01 -3.14
CA TYR A 51 1.81 1.53 -3.32
C TYR A 51 2.84 2.35 -2.54
N ASN A 52 2.73 3.68 -2.50
CA ASN A 52 3.63 4.55 -1.72
C ASN A 52 3.43 4.37 -0.20
N ASP A 53 2.18 4.19 0.25
CA ASP A 53 1.88 3.80 1.64
C ASP A 53 2.55 2.48 2.00
N MET A 54 2.50 1.50 1.10
CA MET A 54 3.12 0.19 1.29
C MET A 54 4.65 0.28 1.34
N LYS A 55 5.27 1.04 0.43
CA LYS A 55 6.73 1.30 0.45
C LYS A 55 7.17 1.90 1.78
N THR A 56 6.43 2.90 2.25
CA THR A 56 6.72 3.58 3.53
C THR A 56 6.58 2.62 4.70
N SER A 57 5.48 1.86 4.74
CA SER A 57 5.20 0.89 5.81
C SER A 57 6.25 -0.22 5.87
N MET A 58 6.62 -0.81 4.73
CA MET A 58 7.65 -1.86 4.67
C MET A 58 9.03 -1.33 5.10
N TYR A 59 9.38 -0.10 4.73
CA TYR A 59 10.63 0.51 5.18
C TYR A 59 10.63 0.78 6.68
N LEU A 60 9.54 1.32 7.22
CA LEU A 60 9.38 1.56 8.65
C LEU A 60 9.44 0.25 9.46
N LEU A 61 8.72 -0.78 9.03
CA LEU A 61 8.73 -2.09 9.68
C LEU A 61 10.11 -2.74 9.63
N GLY A 62 10.77 -2.70 8.47
CA GLY A 62 12.14 -3.20 8.32
C GLY A 62 13.16 -2.46 9.18
N ASN A 63 12.89 -1.20 9.52
CA ASN A 63 13.69 -0.37 10.43
C ASN A 63 13.34 -0.59 11.91
N ALA A 64 12.08 -0.89 12.24
CA ALA A 64 11.59 -0.96 13.62
C ALA A 64 12.34 -1.98 14.49
N PHE A 65 12.81 -3.08 13.91
CA PHE A 65 13.47 -4.17 14.63
C PHE A 65 15.01 -4.05 14.70
N ARG A 66 15.56 -2.83 14.60
CA ARG A 66 17.01 -2.61 14.71
C ARG A 66 17.51 -2.83 16.13
N ILE A 67 18.37 -3.85 16.28
CA ILE A 67 19.15 -4.06 17.50
C ILE A 67 20.27 -3.00 17.65
N ASN A 68 20.81 -2.50 16.54
CA ASN A 68 21.89 -1.51 16.54
C ASN A 68 21.56 -0.30 15.65
N GLN A 69 21.31 0.85 16.28
CA GLN A 69 20.98 2.11 15.61
C GLN A 69 22.16 2.75 14.85
N GLN A 70 23.39 2.32 15.09
CA GLN A 70 24.60 2.83 14.41
C GLN A 70 24.80 2.21 13.02
N LYS A 71 24.16 1.07 12.73
CA LYS A 71 24.20 0.50 11.38
C LYS A 71 23.22 1.25 10.49
N ALA A 72 23.73 1.70 9.34
CA ALA A 72 22.91 2.36 8.34
C ALA A 72 21.72 1.47 7.94
N PRO A 73 20.51 2.06 7.80
CA PRO A 73 19.30 1.36 7.39
C PRO A 73 19.46 0.34 6.28
N ASP A 74 20.19 0.76 5.25
CA ASP A 74 20.32 0.06 4.00
C ASP A 74 21.15 -1.22 4.09
N ASN A 75 21.87 -1.40 5.20
CA ASN A 75 22.65 -2.59 5.46
C ASN A 75 21.84 -3.71 6.11
N LEU A 76 20.61 -3.44 6.56
CA LEU A 76 19.75 -4.46 7.12
C LEU A 76 19.23 -5.43 6.05
N PRO A 77 19.19 -6.75 6.33
CA PRO A 77 18.59 -7.74 5.43
C PRO A 77 17.13 -7.41 5.07
N THR A 78 16.33 -7.00 6.06
CA THR A 78 14.92 -6.59 5.88
C THR A 78 14.77 -5.42 4.91
N VAL A 79 15.58 -4.37 5.07
CA VAL A 79 15.54 -3.18 4.20
C VAL A 79 16.03 -3.52 2.79
N LYS A 80 17.02 -4.40 2.65
CA LYS A 80 17.48 -4.88 1.34
C LYS A 80 16.40 -5.67 0.61
N ALA A 81 15.72 -6.59 1.30
CA ALA A 81 14.60 -7.34 0.75
C ALA A 81 13.45 -6.40 0.34
N ALA A 82 13.09 -5.43 1.19
CA ALA A 82 12.10 -4.42 0.85
C ALA A 82 12.48 -3.60 -0.40
N LYS A 83 13.74 -3.16 -0.51
CA LYS A 83 14.22 -2.45 -1.71
C LYS A 83 14.21 -3.31 -2.96
N ALA A 84 14.54 -4.60 -2.85
CA ALA A 84 14.45 -5.53 -3.97
C ALA A 84 12.99 -5.71 -4.43
N PHE A 85 12.06 -5.82 -3.48
CA PHE A 85 10.63 -5.85 -3.75
C PHE A 85 10.16 -4.56 -4.46
N PHE A 86 10.58 -3.38 -3.96
CA PHE A 86 10.22 -2.09 -4.58
C PHE A 86 10.72 -1.99 -6.02
N LYS A 87 11.91 -2.51 -6.32
CA LYS A 87 12.46 -2.49 -7.68
C LYS A 87 11.55 -3.22 -8.67
N GLU A 88 11.05 -4.39 -8.30
CA GLU A 88 10.15 -5.18 -9.15
C GLU A 88 8.78 -4.50 -9.29
N MET A 89 8.23 -3.99 -8.19
CA MET A 89 6.94 -3.30 -8.20
C MET A 89 6.97 -1.93 -8.89
N ASP A 90 8.09 -1.19 -8.83
CA ASP A 90 8.30 0.04 -9.60
C ASP A 90 8.32 -0.25 -11.12
N ALA A 91 8.76 -1.44 -11.53
CA ALA A 91 8.67 -1.86 -12.93
C ALA A 91 7.22 -2.15 -13.34
N VAL A 92 6.41 -2.74 -12.44
CA VAL A 92 4.96 -2.90 -12.64
C VAL A 92 4.26 -1.54 -12.71
N GLU A 93 4.56 -0.63 -11.78
CA GLU A 93 4.02 0.74 -11.75
C GLU A 93 4.27 1.47 -13.07
N LYS A 94 5.48 1.37 -13.62
CA LYS A 94 5.82 1.98 -14.92
C LYS A 94 4.99 1.44 -16.07
N SER A 95 4.64 0.15 -16.07
CA SER A 95 3.76 -0.44 -17.08
C SER A 95 2.31 0.00 -16.93
N VAL A 96 1.85 0.25 -15.70
CA VAL A 96 0.49 0.73 -15.39
C VAL A 96 0.33 2.21 -15.73
N ASN A 97 1.30 3.05 -15.31
CA ASN A 97 1.30 4.50 -15.51
C ASN A 97 1.89 4.93 -16.86
N GLY A 98 2.31 3.96 -17.69
CA GLY A 98 2.85 4.21 -19.02
C GLY A 98 1.82 4.82 -19.98
N LYS A 99 2.29 5.41 -21.08
CA LYS A 99 1.43 6.07 -22.09
C LYS A 99 0.42 5.13 -22.77
N LYS A 100 0.66 3.81 -22.73
CA LYS A 100 -0.19 2.76 -23.34
C LYS A 100 -0.16 1.48 -22.47
N PRO A 101 -0.92 1.44 -21.35
CA PRO A 101 -1.02 0.22 -20.56
C PRO A 101 -1.66 -0.89 -21.40
N LYS A 102 -1.15 -2.11 -21.26
CA LYS A 102 -1.59 -3.27 -22.06
C LYS A 102 -2.56 -4.12 -21.25
N LYS A 103 -3.55 -4.70 -21.93
CA LYS A 103 -4.46 -5.70 -21.34
C LYS A 103 -3.80 -7.06 -21.05
N SER A 104 -2.61 -7.26 -21.61
CA SER A 104 -1.78 -8.43 -21.40
C SER A 104 -0.33 -8.00 -21.51
N ASP A 105 0.35 -7.87 -20.36
CA ASP A 105 1.78 -7.60 -20.30
C ASP A 105 2.52 -8.73 -19.56
N PRO A 106 3.07 -9.73 -20.28
CA PRO A 106 3.75 -10.85 -19.65
C PRO A 106 5.01 -10.42 -18.88
N VAL A 107 5.62 -9.29 -19.25
CA VAL A 107 6.81 -8.77 -18.55
C VAL A 107 6.41 -8.27 -17.15
N SER A 108 5.32 -7.51 -17.05
CA SER A 108 4.79 -7.06 -15.76
C SER A 108 4.28 -8.20 -14.89
N VAL A 109 3.73 -9.27 -15.49
CA VAL A 109 3.38 -10.49 -14.75
C VAL A 109 4.63 -11.15 -14.17
N GLY A 110 5.73 -11.19 -14.94
CA GLY A 110 7.02 -11.69 -14.47
C GLY A 110 7.57 -10.88 -13.29
N HIS A 111 7.55 -9.55 -13.39
CA HIS A 111 7.95 -8.66 -12.28
C HIS A 111 7.06 -8.85 -11.04
N TYR A 112 5.74 -8.98 -11.23
CA TYR A 112 4.82 -9.22 -10.11
C TYR A 112 5.08 -10.59 -9.43
N ALA A 113 5.31 -11.64 -10.20
CA ALA A 113 5.65 -12.95 -9.65
C ALA A 113 6.96 -12.92 -8.86
N ALA A 114 8.01 -12.30 -9.42
CA ALA A 114 9.27 -12.11 -8.72
C ALA A 114 9.12 -11.26 -7.45
N ALA A 115 8.24 -10.24 -7.47
CA ALA A 115 7.92 -9.45 -6.30
C ALA A 115 7.27 -10.30 -5.19
N LEU A 116 6.39 -11.25 -5.52
CA LEU A 116 5.80 -12.16 -4.53
C LEU A 116 6.87 -13.04 -3.87
N ASP A 117 7.79 -13.61 -4.64
CA ASP A 117 8.88 -14.44 -4.10
C ASP A 117 9.80 -13.63 -3.16
N ILE A 118 10.04 -12.35 -3.46
CA ILE A 118 10.83 -11.45 -2.60
C ILE A 118 10.01 -11.01 -1.38
N LEU A 119 8.70 -10.85 -1.53
CA LEU A 119 7.82 -10.50 -0.42
C LEU A 119 7.85 -11.60 0.63
N ASP A 120 7.77 -12.87 0.25
CA ASP A 120 7.87 -13.99 1.17
C ASP A 120 9.19 -13.96 1.96
N GLN A 121 10.33 -13.71 1.26
CA GLN A 121 11.62 -13.54 1.93
C GLN A 121 11.65 -12.34 2.89
N TYR A 122 10.98 -11.23 2.53
CA TYR A 122 10.87 -10.09 3.42
C TYR A 122 10.05 -10.44 4.67
N LEU A 123 8.94 -11.16 4.50
CA LEU A 123 8.05 -11.59 5.58
C LEU A 123 8.72 -12.56 6.54
N ASP A 124 9.60 -13.44 6.05
CA ASP A 124 10.44 -14.30 6.91
C ASP A 124 11.44 -13.51 7.77
N LEU A 125 11.83 -12.31 7.33
CA LEU A 125 12.81 -11.47 8.02
C LEU A 125 12.17 -10.47 9.00
N VAL A 126 10.87 -10.22 8.91
CA VAL A 126 10.15 -9.31 9.81
C VAL A 126 9.29 -10.09 10.80
N GLU A 127 9.32 -9.67 12.05
CA GLU A 127 8.48 -10.28 13.06
C GLU A 127 7.05 -9.72 12.94
N LEU A 128 6.13 -10.57 12.51
CA LEU A 128 4.71 -10.24 12.44
C LEU A 128 3.95 -10.81 13.64
N PRO A 129 2.90 -10.13 14.14
CA PRO A 129 2.07 -10.68 15.19
C PRO A 129 1.42 -11.99 14.71
N PRO A 130 1.19 -12.96 15.61
CA PRO A 130 0.53 -14.21 15.25
C PRO A 130 -0.85 -13.92 14.64
N THR A 131 -1.08 -14.47 13.44
CA THR A 131 -2.35 -14.33 12.73
C THR A 131 -3.50 -15.03 13.46
N GLU A 132 -3.19 -16.00 14.32
CA GLU A 132 -4.13 -16.75 15.16
C GLU A 132 -4.66 -15.96 16.38
N SER A 133 -4.19 -14.73 16.60
CA SER A 133 -4.61 -13.90 17.74
C SER A 133 -6.08 -13.43 17.69
N GLY A 134 -6.84 -13.80 16.66
CA GLY A 134 -8.22 -13.36 16.42
C GLY A 134 -8.34 -11.88 16.01
N HIS A 135 -7.23 -11.13 16.00
CA HIS A 135 -7.18 -9.74 15.55
C HIS A 135 -7.25 -9.59 14.02
N TYR A 136 -7.09 -10.71 13.28
CA TYR A 136 -7.10 -10.75 11.82
C TYR A 136 -8.38 -11.35 11.22
N ASP A 137 -9.35 -11.74 12.06
CA ASP A 137 -10.59 -12.41 11.65
C ASP A 137 -11.62 -11.46 11.01
N ARG A 138 -11.31 -10.16 10.92
CA ARG A 138 -12.19 -9.14 10.39
C ARG A 138 -11.58 -8.54 9.14
N GLU A 139 -12.44 -8.19 8.19
CA GLU A 139 -12.01 -7.42 7.03
C GLU A 139 -11.43 -6.09 7.52
N PHE A 140 -10.15 -5.85 7.19
CA PHE A 140 -9.51 -4.61 7.56
C PHE A 140 -10.08 -3.50 6.69
N ASP A 141 -10.74 -2.53 7.34
CA ASP A 141 -11.10 -1.31 6.64
C ASP A 141 -9.82 -0.62 6.13
N THR A 142 -9.74 -0.49 4.82
CA THR A 142 -8.62 0.14 4.12
C THR A 142 -8.80 1.66 4.06
N LEU A 143 -9.94 2.20 4.50
CA LEU A 143 -10.22 3.63 4.60
C LEU A 143 -9.64 4.18 5.91
N VAL A 144 -8.47 4.83 5.83
CA VAL A 144 -7.93 5.58 6.99
C VAL A 144 -8.98 6.62 7.44
N GLY A 145 -9.22 6.73 8.75
CA GLY A 145 -10.15 7.72 9.33
C GLY A 145 -11.55 7.21 9.65
N GLU A 146 -11.92 5.98 9.28
CA GLU A 146 -13.21 5.40 9.71
C GLU A 146 -13.21 5.15 11.23
N THR A 147 -12.07 4.83 11.83
CA THR A 147 -11.89 4.82 13.28
C THR A 147 -10.52 5.39 13.62
N SER A 148 -10.46 6.35 14.54
CA SER A 148 -9.21 6.76 15.19
C SER A 148 -8.62 5.52 15.86
N ARG A 149 -7.56 4.93 15.29
CA ARG A 149 -6.85 3.79 15.91
C ARG A 149 -5.90 4.22 17.04
N ILE A 150 -5.95 5.49 17.42
CA ILE A 150 -5.22 6.02 18.57
C ILE A 150 -6.29 6.39 19.59
N MET A 151 -6.34 5.60 20.68
CA MET A 151 -7.07 5.92 21.91
C MET A 151 -6.55 7.21 22.52
#